data_AF-A0A925PZQ3-F1
#
_entry.id   AF-A0A925PZQ3-F1
#
_cell.length_a   1.000
_cell.length_b   1.000
_cell.length_c   1.000
_cell.angle_alpha   90.00
_cell.angle_beta   90.00
_cell.angle_gamma   90.00
#
_symmetry.space_group_name_H-M   'P 1'
#
loop_
_entity.id
_entity.type
_entity.pdbx_description
1 polymer ?
#
loop_
_entity_poly.entity_id
_entity_poly.type
_entity_poly.pdbx_seq_one_letter_code
_entity_poly.pdbx_strand_id
1 'polypeptide(L)'
;MRFTFVFREFARLAVIATCMSAASAATVSGRLAYPGEQIPAMTVLARNAETGELVRIDTEVNQPRYRLELPAGVWVLFAVSRDAPPEGQPRVRGAHTVYSQCARDRRRLETGECRTGALVELRLSARQRVDRVDIDDWYLREAVADSLSLVEKPAQRLDNFFDPELRFAGYPAPRARFNPKPPDFSRAATVPRKTRVQLEAAAAAGAAYSQEVAVARWRCGAACENWALVDLASGYIYFPEAPWTTLRATFPCDVEPIEYRLDSRLLRLHRLDAGNVRTQTYLWSNEDHALTPFVEGVAPIADFCAATAQRSGE
;
A
#
# COMPACT_ATOMS: atom_id res chain seq x y z
N MET A 1 50.96 -18.93 -47.12
CA MET A 1 49.90 -18.32 -46.30
C MET A 1 50.16 -18.67 -44.83
N ARG A 2 50.48 -17.69 -43.99
CA ARG A 2 50.71 -17.87 -42.54
C ARG A 2 49.44 -17.47 -41.81
N PHE A 3 48.82 -18.40 -41.08
CA PHE A 3 47.68 -18.15 -40.20
C PHE A 3 48.20 -17.78 -38.81
N THR A 4 47.93 -16.54 -38.39
CA THR A 4 48.23 -16.04 -37.05
C THR A 4 47.02 -16.33 -36.15
N PHE A 5 47.18 -17.23 -35.18
CA PHE A 5 46.17 -17.49 -34.15
C PHE A 5 46.22 -16.39 -33.08
N VAL A 6 45.13 -15.65 -32.91
CA VAL A 6 44.94 -14.67 -31.83
C VAL A 6 44.24 -15.36 -30.66
N PHE A 7 44.97 -15.60 -29.58
CA PHE A 7 44.42 -16.05 -28.30
C PHE A 7 43.68 -14.88 -27.65
N ARG A 8 42.35 -14.99 -27.49
CA ARG A 8 41.54 -14.09 -26.66
C ARG A 8 41.55 -14.61 -25.22
N GLU A 9 42.10 -13.82 -24.30
CA GLU A 9 41.97 -14.04 -22.87
C GLU A 9 40.50 -13.89 -22.42
N PHE A 10 39.98 -14.94 -21.79
CA PHE A 10 38.71 -14.88 -21.08
C PHE A 10 38.98 -14.45 -19.63
N ALA A 11 38.69 -13.19 -19.32
CA ALA A 11 38.65 -12.69 -17.95
C ALA A 11 37.54 -13.43 -17.18
N ARG A 12 37.93 -14.23 -16.18
CA ARG A 12 37.02 -14.93 -15.26
C ARG A 12 36.45 -13.92 -14.26
N LEU A 13 35.18 -13.54 -14.43
CA LEU A 13 34.41 -12.86 -13.39
C LEU A 13 34.12 -13.84 -12.23
N ALA A 14 34.70 -13.57 -11.07
CA ALA A 14 34.38 -14.26 -9.83
C ALA A 14 33.04 -13.77 -9.28
N VAL A 15 32.03 -14.63 -9.28
CA VAL A 15 30.73 -14.38 -8.63
C VAL A 15 30.91 -14.63 -7.13
N ILE A 16 30.95 -13.57 -6.33
CA ILE A 16 30.93 -13.66 -4.86
C ILE A 16 29.47 -13.92 -4.46
N ALA A 17 29.11 -15.19 -4.27
CA ALA A 17 27.82 -15.57 -3.69
C ALA A 17 27.78 -15.15 -2.22
N THR A 18 26.97 -14.14 -1.91
CA THR A 18 26.72 -13.70 -0.54
C THR A 18 25.85 -14.75 0.15
N CYS A 19 26.47 -15.72 0.83
CA CYS A 19 25.75 -16.64 1.71
C CYS A 19 25.22 -15.83 2.90
N MET A 20 23.96 -15.37 2.85
CA MET A 20 23.26 -14.91 4.05
C MET A 20 23.24 -16.06 5.06
N SER A 21 23.80 -15.81 6.24
CA SER A 21 23.91 -16.79 7.31
C SER A 21 22.52 -17.25 7.78
N ALA A 22 22.05 -18.41 7.29
CA ALA A 22 20.83 -19.07 7.71
C ALA A 22 20.77 -19.40 9.22
N ALA A 23 21.88 -19.25 9.95
CA ALA A 23 22.04 -19.66 11.35
C ALA A 23 21.30 -18.79 12.39
N SER A 24 20.52 -17.78 11.98
CA SER A 24 19.79 -16.87 12.88
C SER A 24 18.30 -16.69 12.58
N ALA A 25 17.73 -17.39 11.59
CA ALA A 25 16.31 -17.22 11.24
C ALA A 25 15.37 -17.77 12.33
N ALA A 26 14.27 -17.06 12.57
CA ALA A 26 13.10 -17.56 13.29
C ALA A 26 12.32 -18.54 12.41
N THR A 27 11.66 -19.53 13.01
CA THR A 27 10.72 -20.43 12.31
C THR A 27 9.29 -20.00 12.61
N VAL A 28 8.50 -19.78 11.56
CA VAL A 28 7.05 -19.54 11.66
C VAL A 28 6.28 -20.68 11.01
N SER A 29 5.26 -21.21 11.68
CA SER A 29 4.40 -22.27 11.14
C SER A 29 2.92 -22.04 11.45
N GLY A 30 2.06 -22.55 10.56
CA GLY A 30 0.62 -22.35 10.64
C GLY A 30 -0.17 -23.27 9.72
N ARG A 31 -1.49 -23.15 9.81
CA ARG A 31 -2.44 -23.80 8.90
C ARG A 31 -2.92 -22.85 7.82
N LEU A 32 -3.23 -23.41 6.66
CA LEU A 32 -3.99 -22.75 5.61
C LEU A 32 -5.43 -23.25 5.66
N ALA A 33 -6.39 -22.33 5.65
CA ALA A 33 -7.78 -22.62 5.32
C ALA A 33 -8.13 -21.96 3.98
N TYR A 34 -9.28 -22.27 3.39
CA TYR A 34 -9.80 -21.60 2.20
C TYR A 34 -11.33 -21.68 2.19
N PRO A 35 -12.06 -20.65 1.71
CA PRO A 35 -13.53 -20.67 1.61
C PRO A 35 -13.97 -21.53 0.41
N GLY A 36 -13.69 -22.84 0.49
CA GLY A 36 -14.04 -23.84 -0.51
C GLY A 36 -13.80 -25.25 0.01
N GLU A 37 -14.26 -26.26 -0.75
CA GLU A 37 -14.06 -27.68 -0.37
C GLU A 37 -12.59 -28.10 -0.45
N GLN A 38 -11.81 -27.42 -1.30
CA GLN A 38 -10.42 -27.71 -1.58
C GLN A 38 -9.55 -26.51 -1.22
N ILE A 39 -8.39 -26.76 -0.64
CA ILE A 39 -7.35 -25.75 -0.47
C ILE A 39 -6.60 -25.66 -1.81
N PRO A 40 -6.70 -24.55 -2.56
CA PRO A 40 -5.98 -24.42 -3.83
C PRO A 40 -4.47 -24.36 -3.60
N ALA A 41 -3.71 -24.45 -4.69
CA ALA A 41 -2.30 -24.12 -4.65
C ALA A 41 -2.15 -22.62 -4.30
N MET A 42 -1.34 -22.29 -3.28
CA MET A 42 -1.17 -20.90 -2.84
C MET A 42 0.29 -20.50 -2.78
N THR A 43 0.53 -19.20 -2.83
CA THR A 43 1.78 -18.60 -2.37
C THR A 43 1.53 -18.01 -0.99
N VAL A 44 2.29 -18.45 0.02
CA VAL A 44 2.30 -17.87 1.36
C VAL A 44 3.39 -16.81 1.41
N LEU A 45 3.03 -15.61 1.84
CA LEU A 45 3.90 -14.46 1.90
C LEU A 45 4.02 -13.96 3.34
N ALA A 46 5.25 -13.62 3.74
CA ALA A 46 5.53 -12.85 4.92
C ALA A 46 6.09 -11.49 4.47
N ARG A 47 5.48 -10.40 4.92
CA ARG A 47 6.00 -9.04 4.72
C ARG A 47 6.53 -8.50 6.03
N ASN A 48 7.76 -7.97 6.01
CA ASN A 48 8.30 -7.19 7.11
C ASN A 48 7.54 -5.85 7.17
N ALA A 49 6.88 -5.57 8.29
CA ALA A 49 6.04 -4.39 8.48
C ALA A 49 6.84 -3.08 8.48
N GLU A 50 8.14 -3.13 8.79
CA GLU A 50 9.00 -1.95 8.85
C GLU A 50 9.74 -1.72 7.52
N THR A 51 10.25 -2.78 6.90
CA THR A 51 11.11 -2.66 5.70
C THR A 51 10.39 -2.95 4.39
N GLY A 52 9.22 -3.57 4.43
CA GLY A 52 8.51 -4.06 3.25
C GLY A 52 9.15 -5.31 2.63
N GLU A 53 10.22 -5.87 3.20
CA GLU A 53 10.88 -7.09 2.72
C GLU A 53 9.90 -8.27 2.64
N LEU A 54 10.02 -9.07 1.59
CA LEU A 54 9.10 -10.18 1.30
C LEU A 54 9.81 -11.52 1.26
N VAL A 55 9.30 -12.47 2.05
CA VAL A 55 9.67 -13.88 1.98
C VAL A 55 8.46 -14.66 1.50
N ARG A 56 8.66 -15.59 0.57
CA ARG A 56 7.57 -16.37 -0.04
C ARG A 56 7.89 -17.86 -0.06
N ILE A 57 6.85 -18.67 0.06
CA ILE A 57 6.88 -20.11 -0.27
C ILE A 57 5.62 -20.47 -1.05
N ASP A 58 5.75 -21.45 -1.92
CA ASP A 58 4.60 -22.04 -2.59
C ASP A 58 4.10 -23.27 -1.84
N THR A 59 2.81 -23.52 -1.96
CA THR A 59 2.12 -24.68 -1.40
C THR A 59 1.37 -25.42 -2.49
N GLU A 60 1.29 -26.73 -2.33
CA GLU A 60 0.54 -27.60 -3.22
C GLU A 60 -0.95 -27.56 -2.91
N VAL A 61 -1.75 -28.00 -3.87
CA VAL A 61 -3.18 -28.22 -3.68
C VAL A 61 -3.40 -29.16 -2.49
N ASN A 62 -4.38 -28.85 -1.64
CA ASN A 62 -4.69 -29.60 -0.42
C ASN A 62 -3.53 -29.68 0.59
N GLN A 63 -2.59 -28.74 0.57
CA GLN A 63 -1.56 -28.63 1.60
C GLN A 63 -2.03 -27.71 2.75
N PRO A 64 -2.53 -28.24 3.88
CA PRO A 64 -3.15 -27.43 4.93
C PRO A 64 -2.14 -26.77 5.87
N ARG A 65 -0.84 -26.96 5.66
CA ARG A 65 0.22 -26.52 6.58
C ARG A 65 1.40 -25.94 5.83
N TYR A 66 2.01 -24.94 6.42
CA TYR A 66 3.19 -24.27 5.88
C TYR A 66 4.23 -24.01 6.97
N ARG A 67 5.47 -23.77 6.54
CA ARG A 67 6.58 -23.38 7.41
C ARG A 67 7.50 -22.41 6.67
N LEU A 68 7.82 -21.29 7.32
CA LEU A 68 8.70 -20.24 6.82
C LEU A 68 9.88 -20.03 7.77
N GLU A 69 11.03 -19.68 7.21
CA GLU A 69 12.18 -19.16 7.96
C GLU A 69 12.29 -17.66 7.69
N LEU A 70 12.21 -16.86 8.76
CA LEU A 70 12.18 -15.40 8.68
C LEU A 70 13.29 -14.80 9.55
N PRO A 71 14.00 -13.76 9.09
CA PRO A 71 14.88 -12.97 9.94
C PRO A 71 14.13 -12.36 11.15
N ALA A 72 14.89 -11.95 12.17
CA ALA A 72 14.34 -11.15 13.26
C ALA A 72 13.73 -9.85 12.71
N GLY A 73 12.58 -9.43 13.26
CA GLY A 73 11.83 -8.28 12.75
C GLY A 73 10.34 -8.34 13.08
N VAL A 74 9.56 -7.42 12.53
CA VAL A 74 8.09 -7.38 12.67
C VAL A 74 7.47 -7.82 11.36
N TRP A 75 6.67 -8.89 11.37
CA TRP A 75 6.15 -9.52 10.15
C TRP A 75 4.63 -9.67 10.16
N VAL A 76 3.99 -9.50 9.00
CA VAL A 76 2.59 -9.88 8.76
C VAL A 76 2.55 -11.01 7.74
N LEU A 77 1.64 -11.97 7.92
CA LEU A 77 1.54 -13.15 7.05
C LEU A 77 0.18 -13.21 6.36
N PHE A 78 0.20 -13.61 5.09
CA PHE A 78 -0.98 -13.78 4.26
C PHE A 78 -0.69 -14.76 3.12
N ALA A 79 -1.75 -15.20 2.44
CA ALA A 79 -1.67 -16.13 1.32
C ALA A 79 -2.53 -15.62 0.17
N VAL A 80 -2.10 -15.94 -1.04
CA VAL A 80 -2.83 -15.66 -2.28
C VAL A 80 -3.01 -16.96 -3.03
N SER A 81 -4.23 -17.19 -3.53
CA SER A 81 -4.45 -18.31 -4.46
C SER A 81 -3.65 -18.09 -5.75
N ARG A 82 -2.97 -19.15 -6.21
CA ARG A 82 -2.29 -19.15 -7.51
C ARG A 82 -3.26 -19.34 -8.67
N ASP A 83 -4.49 -19.77 -8.40
CA ASP A 83 -5.52 -19.87 -9.41
C ASP A 83 -5.81 -18.50 -10.03
N ALA A 84 -6.12 -18.49 -11.33
CA ALA A 84 -6.53 -17.26 -12.00
C ALA A 84 -7.86 -16.79 -11.39
N PRO A 85 -7.99 -15.52 -11.00
CA PRO A 85 -9.28 -15.00 -10.56
C PRO A 85 -10.23 -14.97 -11.76
N PRO A 86 -11.56 -15.01 -11.53
CA PRO A 86 -12.53 -14.73 -12.57
C PRO A 86 -12.23 -13.38 -13.24
N GLU A 87 -12.58 -13.26 -14.52
CA GLU A 87 -12.35 -12.04 -15.29
C GLU A 87 -12.97 -10.81 -14.58
N GLY A 88 -12.16 -9.77 -14.40
CA GLY A 88 -12.55 -8.53 -13.71
C GLY A 88 -12.61 -8.61 -12.18
N GLN A 89 -12.23 -9.74 -11.56
CA GLN A 89 -12.18 -9.87 -10.11
C GLN A 89 -10.73 -9.85 -9.59
N PRO A 90 -10.48 -9.25 -8.41
CA PRO A 90 -9.16 -9.31 -7.79
C PRO A 90 -8.85 -10.74 -7.32
N ARG A 91 -7.56 -11.08 -7.20
CA ARG A 91 -7.15 -12.34 -6.57
C ARG A 91 -7.60 -12.36 -5.11
N VAL A 92 -8.23 -13.46 -4.73
CA VAL A 92 -8.68 -13.70 -3.35
C VAL A 92 -7.46 -13.92 -2.44
N ARG A 93 -7.46 -13.26 -1.29
CA ARG A 93 -6.36 -13.31 -0.31
C ARG A 93 -6.89 -13.67 1.07
N GLY A 94 -6.10 -14.45 1.80
CA GLY A 94 -6.33 -14.76 3.20
C GLY A 94 -5.20 -14.21 4.05
N ALA A 95 -5.45 -13.77 5.27
CA ALA A 95 -4.40 -13.26 6.15
C ALA A 95 -4.46 -13.83 7.57
N HIS A 96 -3.34 -13.69 8.30
CA HIS A 96 -3.32 -13.87 9.74
C HIS A 96 -3.76 -12.57 10.42
N THR A 97 -4.99 -12.55 10.95
CA THR A 97 -5.62 -11.36 11.55
C THR A 97 -6.05 -11.63 12.99
N VAL A 98 -6.67 -10.63 13.64
CA VAL A 98 -7.35 -10.80 14.93
C VAL A 98 -8.44 -11.89 14.85
N TYR A 99 -9.07 -12.10 13.70
CA TYR A 99 -9.99 -13.21 13.48
C TYR A 99 -9.28 -14.54 13.68
N SER A 100 -8.11 -14.74 13.06
CA SER A 100 -7.33 -15.98 13.17
C SER A 100 -6.94 -16.31 14.61
N GLN A 101 -6.70 -15.30 15.44
CA GLN A 101 -6.45 -15.51 16.87
C GLN A 101 -7.73 -15.93 17.61
N CYS A 102 -8.85 -15.29 17.30
CA CYS A 102 -10.15 -15.61 17.88
C CYS A 102 -10.63 -17.01 17.49
N ALA A 103 -10.49 -17.39 16.22
CA ALA A 103 -10.96 -18.64 15.65
C ALA A 103 -10.27 -19.89 16.23
N ARG A 104 -9.17 -19.70 16.99
CA ARG A 104 -8.55 -20.77 17.79
C ARG A 104 -9.47 -21.25 18.91
N ASP A 105 -10.34 -20.39 19.42
CA ASP A 105 -11.41 -20.76 20.34
C ASP A 105 -12.62 -21.20 19.51
N ARG A 106 -12.79 -22.52 19.42
CA ARG A 106 -13.88 -23.14 18.66
C ARG A 106 -15.26 -22.66 19.12
N ARG A 107 -15.45 -22.43 20.42
CA ARG A 107 -16.74 -21.96 20.94
C ARG A 107 -17.04 -20.57 20.40
N ARG A 108 -16.07 -19.66 20.42
CA ARG A 108 -16.23 -18.29 19.90
C ARG A 108 -16.42 -18.25 18.40
N LEU A 109 -15.78 -19.17 17.67
CA LEU A 109 -16.00 -19.34 16.24
C LEU A 109 -17.45 -19.80 15.97
N GLU A 110 -17.92 -20.83 16.68
CA GLU A 110 -19.27 -21.40 16.52
C GLU A 110 -20.39 -20.43 16.94
N THR A 111 -20.14 -19.56 17.94
CA THR A 111 -21.09 -18.51 18.33
C THR A 111 -21.04 -17.29 17.40
N GLY A 112 -20.14 -17.27 16.41
CA GLY A 112 -19.97 -16.14 15.51
C GLY A 112 -19.50 -14.87 16.22
N GLU A 113 -18.72 -14.99 17.30
CA GLU A 113 -18.11 -13.85 17.99
C GLU A 113 -16.85 -13.34 17.28
N CYS A 114 -16.20 -14.21 16.50
CA CYS A 114 -15.01 -13.83 15.74
C CYS A 114 -15.37 -12.89 14.59
N ARG A 115 -14.62 -11.80 14.46
CA ARG A 115 -14.79 -10.77 13.44
C ARG A 115 -13.46 -10.56 12.74
N THR A 116 -13.50 -10.41 11.42
CA THR A 116 -12.37 -9.93 10.64
C THR A 116 -11.88 -8.61 11.24
N GLY A 117 -10.56 -8.51 11.39
CA GLY A 117 -9.93 -7.38 12.06
C GLY A 117 -8.61 -6.99 11.43
N ALA A 118 -7.79 -6.25 12.18
CA ALA A 118 -6.47 -5.86 11.74
C ALA A 118 -5.54 -7.06 11.53
N LEU A 119 -4.51 -6.88 10.71
CA LEU A 119 -3.39 -7.81 10.60
C LEU A 119 -2.71 -7.96 11.96
N VAL A 120 -2.27 -9.18 12.26
CA VAL A 120 -1.47 -9.44 13.46
C VAL A 120 0.00 -9.32 13.11
N GLU A 121 0.68 -8.39 13.75
CA GLU A 121 2.14 -8.26 13.68
C GLU A 121 2.83 -9.31 14.54
N LEU A 122 3.69 -10.12 13.92
CA LEU A 122 4.57 -11.06 14.58
C LEU A 122 5.92 -10.41 14.86
N ARG A 123 6.24 -10.21 16.14
CA ARG A 123 7.55 -9.74 16.57
C ARG A 123 8.48 -10.95 16.77
N LEU A 124 9.41 -11.14 15.84
CA LEU A 124 10.29 -12.30 15.78
C LEU A 124 11.71 -11.93 16.26
N SER A 125 12.24 -12.74 17.17
CA SER A 125 13.65 -12.74 17.57
C SER A 125 14.42 -13.85 16.84
N ALA A 126 15.74 -13.72 16.75
CA ALA A 126 16.58 -14.73 16.11
C ALA A 126 16.37 -16.12 16.72
N ARG A 127 16.22 -17.15 15.87
CA ARG A 127 15.95 -18.56 16.25
C ARG A 127 14.65 -18.80 17.04
N GLN A 128 13.78 -17.79 17.17
CA GLN A 128 12.48 -17.98 17.80
C GLN A 128 11.63 -18.95 16.98
N ARG A 129 10.85 -19.79 17.66
CA ARG A 129 9.81 -20.60 17.03
C ARG A 129 8.45 -20.02 17.36
N VAL A 130 7.65 -19.71 16.33
CA VAL A 130 6.27 -19.26 16.46
C VAL A 130 5.37 -20.19 15.68
N ASP A 131 4.50 -20.90 16.38
CA ASP A 131 3.54 -21.83 15.79
C ASP A 131 2.11 -21.27 15.88
N ARG A 132 1.16 -21.89 15.15
CA ARG A 132 -0.28 -21.53 15.08
C ARG A 132 -0.55 -20.17 14.43
N VAL A 133 0.31 -19.73 13.51
CA VAL A 133 0.05 -18.54 12.69
C VAL A 133 -0.88 -18.95 11.55
N ASP A 134 -2.16 -19.20 11.86
CA ASP A 134 -3.10 -19.70 10.87
C ASP A 134 -3.52 -18.57 9.91
N ILE A 135 -3.56 -18.88 8.60
CA ILE A 135 -4.06 -17.98 7.54
C ILE A 135 -5.45 -18.50 7.16
N ASP A 136 -6.47 -17.93 7.79
CA ASP A 136 -7.85 -18.40 7.74
C ASP A 136 -8.91 -17.28 7.66
N ASP A 137 -8.49 -16.01 7.66
CA ASP A 137 -9.36 -14.86 7.42
C ASP A 137 -9.30 -14.47 5.94
N TRP A 138 -10.29 -14.94 5.16
CA TRP A 138 -10.39 -14.73 3.70
C TRP A 138 -11.39 -13.64 3.31
N TYR A 139 -12.09 -13.08 4.30
CA TYR A 139 -13.10 -12.04 4.10
C TYR A 139 -12.57 -10.72 4.64
N LEU A 140 -11.35 -10.38 4.21
CA LEU A 140 -10.64 -9.20 4.65
C LEU A 140 -11.43 -7.93 4.32
N ARG A 141 -11.45 -6.99 5.25
CA ARG A 141 -11.93 -5.62 4.99
C ARG A 141 -11.09 -5.01 3.87
N GLU A 142 -11.69 -4.14 3.04
CA GLU A 142 -11.04 -3.58 1.86
C GLU A 142 -9.69 -2.92 2.20
N ALA A 143 -9.65 -2.12 3.27
CA ALA A 143 -8.43 -1.49 3.74
C ALA A 143 -7.31 -2.50 4.09
N VAL A 144 -7.68 -3.64 4.69
CA VAL A 144 -6.73 -4.71 5.02
C VAL A 144 -6.28 -5.41 3.73
N ALA A 145 -7.20 -5.78 2.86
CA ALA A 145 -6.89 -6.44 1.59
C ALA A 145 -5.96 -5.58 0.70
N ASP A 146 -6.21 -4.27 0.64
CA ASP A 146 -5.40 -3.33 -0.13
C ASP A 146 -4.00 -3.15 0.45
N SER A 147 -3.88 -3.16 1.78
CA SER A 147 -2.57 -3.16 2.42
C SER A 147 -1.74 -4.38 2.02
N LEU A 148 -2.36 -5.50 1.59
CA LEU A 148 -1.67 -6.72 1.14
C LEU A 148 -1.43 -6.74 -0.38
N SER A 149 -2.28 -6.08 -1.18
CA SER A 149 -2.09 -5.90 -2.64
C SER A 149 -0.72 -5.33 -3.00
N LEU A 150 -0.15 -4.53 -2.10
CA LEU A 150 1.16 -3.92 -2.21
C LEU A 150 2.33 -4.91 -2.32
N VAL A 151 2.11 -6.18 -2.00
CA VAL A 151 3.17 -7.16 -1.81
C VAL A 151 3.43 -8.06 -3.02
N GLU A 152 2.41 -8.30 -3.85
CA GLU A 152 2.58 -9.17 -5.03
C GLU A 152 3.41 -8.52 -6.13
N LYS A 153 3.61 -7.21 -6.02
CA LYS A 153 4.52 -6.48 -6.89
C LYS A 153 5.90 -6.67 -6.27
N PRO A 154 6.81 -7.40 -6.92
CA PRO A 154 8.19 -7.46 -6.45
C PRO A 154 8.63 -6.03 -6.17
N ALA A 155 9.53 -5.84 -5.19
CA ALA A 155 10.36 -4.66 -5.13
C ALA A 155 11.22 -4.59 -6.41
N GLN A 156 10.60 -4.47 -7.58
CA GLN A 156 11.09 -3.65 -8.64
C GLN A 156 11.31 -2.33 -7.96
N ARG A 157 12.57 -2.11 -7.61
CA ARG A 157 13.21 -0.83 -7.57
C ARG A 157 12.26 0.25 -8.08
N LEU A 158 11.68 0.99 -7.14
CA LEU A 158 10.86 2.18 -7.37
C LEU A 158 11.66 3.31 -8.06
N ASP A 159 12.79 2.99 -8.70
CA ASP A 159 13.48 3.78 -9.71
C ASP A 159 12.49 4.26 -10.78
N ASN A 160 11.53 3.40 -11.13
CA ASN A 160 10.43 3.77 -12.01
C ASN A 160 9.31 4.37 -11.18
N PHE A 161 9.53 5.63 -10.81
CA PHE A 161 8.54 6.56 -10.25
C PHE A 161 7.17 6.50 -10.99
N PHE A 162 7.19 6.10 -12.26
CA PHE A 162 6.02 5.94 -13.13
C PHE A 162 5.68 4.47 -13.33
N ASP A 163 5.44 3.74 -12.24
CA ASP A 163 4.88 2.39 -12.33
C ASP A 163 3.53 2.47 -13.10
N PRO A 164 3.43 1.85 -14.29
CA PRO A 164 2.19 1.81 -15.07
C PRO A 164 1.02 1.23 -14.27
N GLU A 165 1.28 0.45 -13.23
CA GLU A 165 0.26 -0.16 -12.40
C GLU A 165 -0.20 0.74 -11.24
N LEU A 166 0.47 1.88 -10.99
CA LEU A 166 -0.03 2.93 -10.09
C LEU A 166 -0.99 3.89 -10.79
N ARG A 167 -1.48 3.57 -11.99
CA ARG A 167 -2.51 4.37 -12.68
C ARG A 167 -3.76 4.48 -11.81
N PHE A 168 -4.35 5.68 -11.76
CA PHE A 168 -5.61 5.94 -11.05
C PHE A 168 -6.73 4.93 -11.41
N ALA A 169 -6.78 4.48 -12.67
CA ALA A 169 -7.76 3.49 -13.13
C ALA A 169 -7.64 2.10 -12.46
N GLY A 170 -6.47 1.76 -11.90
CA GLY A 170 -6.26 0.51 -11.16
C GLY A 170 -6.82 0.52 -9.74
N TYR A 171 -7.29 1.68 -9.26
CA TYR A 171 -7.79 1.87 -7.89
C TYR A 171 -9.13 2.61 -7.95
N PRO A 172 -10.17 1.97 -8.52
CA PRO A 172 -11.46 2.63 -8.71
C PRO A 172 -12.08 3.03 -7.39
N ALA A 173 -12.66 4.22 -7.33
CA ALA A 173 -13.47 4.64 -6.20
C ALA A 173 -14.91 4.14 -6.36
N PRO A 174 -15.46 3.41 -5.38
CA PRO A 174 -16.84 2.97 -5.45
C PRO A 174 -17.75 4.19 -5.47
N ARG A 175 -18.83 4.12 -6.28
CA ARG A 175 -19.83 5.19 -6.31
C ARG A 175 -20.53 5.26 -4.95
N ALA A 176 -20.24 6.29 -4.19
CA ALA A 176 -20.85 6.51 -2.90
C ALA A 176 -22.22 7.20 -3.07
N ARG A 177 -23.22 6.77 -2.30
CA ARG A 177 -24.50 7.48 -2.13
C ARG A 177 -24.57 7.97 -0.70
N PHE A 178 -24.43 9.27 -0.51
CA PHE A 178 -24.51 9.91 0.80
C PHE A 178 -25.16 11.29 0.65
N ASN A 179 -25.64 11.84 1.77
CA ASN A 179 -26.04 13.24 1.84
C ASN A 179 -24.82 14.05 2.32
N PRO A 180 -24.25 14.95 1.52
CA PRO A 180 -23.06 15.70 1.89
C PRO A 180 -23.24 16.43 3.22
N LYS A 181 -22.30 16.24 4.14
CA LYS A 181 -22.23 16.94 5.43
C LYS A 181 -21.25 18.10 5.37
N PRO A 182 -21.52 19.20 6.08
CA PRO A 182 -20.53 20.26 6.24
C PRO A 182 -19.31 19.76 7.04
N PRO A 183 -18.15 20.42 6.92
CA PRO A 183 -16.96 20.07 7.71
C PRO A 183 -17.24 20.16 9.22
N ASP A 184 -16.86 19.12 9.96
CA ASP A 184 -16.96 19.05 11.42
C ASP A 184 -15.70 19.61 12.09
N PHE A 185 -15.80 20.85 12.58
CA PHE A 185 -14.72 21.52 13.28
C PHE A 185 -14.61 21.17 14.76
N SER A 186 -15.45 20.28 15.31
CA SER A 186 -15.41 19.90 16.73
C SER A 186 -14.07 19.24 17.10
N ARG A 187 -13.50 18.45 16.19
CA ARG A 187 -12.19 17.80 16.33
C ARG A 187 -11.01 18.67 15.90
N ALA A 188 -11.30 19.83 15.30
CA ALA A 188 -10.32 20.74 14.72
C ALA A 188 -10.56 22.17 15.22
N ALA A 189 -10.80 22.32 16.53
CA ALA A 189 -11.22 23.58 17.14
C ALA A 189 -10.23 24.73 16.89
N THR A 190 -8.93 24.41 16.75
CA THR A 190 -7.82 25.36 16.53
C THR A 190 -7.67 25.83 15.08
N VAL A 191 -8.51 25.36 14.14
CA VAL A 191 -8.42 25.75 12.74
C VAL A 191 -8.76 27.24 12.57
N PRO A 192 -7.84 28.06 12.01
CA PRO A 192 -8.07 29.49 11.81
C PRO A 192 -9.31 29.76 10.95
N ARG A 193 -10.05 30.85 11.25
CA ARG A 193 -11.28 31.23 10.52
C ARG A 193 -11.10 31.25 9.00
N LYS A 194 -9.97 31.78 8.51
CA LYS A 194 -9.67 31.80 7.07
C LYS A 194 -9.60 30.40 6.47
N THR A 195 -9.02 29.44 7.19
CA THR A 195 -8.95 28.03 6.78
C THR A 195 -10.32 27.37 6.81
N ARG A 196 -11.17 27.68 7.80
CA ARG A 196 -12.55 27.18 7.86
C ARG A 196 -13.36 27.54 6.61
N VAL A 197 -13.27 28.79 6.16
CA VAL A 197 -13.94 29.26 4.94
C VAL A 197 -13.49 28.46 3.71
N GLN A 198 -12.21 28.10 3.61
CA GLN A 198 -11.70 27.29 2.50
C GLN A 198 -12.22 25.85 2.55
N LEU A 199 -12.29 25.25 3.74
CA LEU A 199 -12.84 23.91 3.95
C LEU A 199 -14.35 23.86 3.64
N GLU A 200 -15.10 24.85 4.09
CA GLU A 200 -16.54 24.97 3.81
C GLU A 200 -16.79 25.19 2.30
N ALA A 201 -16.00 26.05 1.65
CA ALA A 201 -16.10 26.29 0.22
C ALA A 201 -15.79 25.03 -0.60
N ALA A 202 -14.74 24.27 -0.23
CA ALA A 202 -14.41 23.01 -0.88
C ALA A 202 -15.54 21.97 -0.69
N ALA A 203 -16.09 21.85 0.52
CA ALA A 203 -17.19 20.92 0.79
C ALA A 203 -18.47 21.29 0.01
N ALA A 204 -18.78 22.59 -0.10
CA ALA A 204 -19.92 23.07 -0.88
C ALA A 204 -19.76 22.83 -2.39
N ALA A 205 -18.53 22.79 -2.91
CA ALA A 205 -18.25 22.46 -4.30
C ALA A 205 -18.48 20.96 -4.63
N GLY A 206 -18.52 20.10 -3.60
CA GLY A 206 -18.79 18.67 -3.73
C GLY A 206 -17.53 17.82 -3.85
N ALA A 207 -17.73 16.53 -4.14
CA ALA A 207 -16.63 15.58 -4.22
C ALA A 207 -15.72 15.86 -5.42
N ALA A 208 -14.42 15.83 -5.18
CA ALA A 208 -13.38 15.96 -6.21
C ALA A 208 -12.46 14.72 -6.23
N TYR A 209 -12.45 13.95 -5.15
CA TYR A 209 -11.59 12.80 -4.92
C TYR A 209 -12.41 11.62 -4.37
N SER A 210 -12.15 10.42 -4.86
CA SER A 210 -12.73 9.16 -4.34
C SER A 210 -14.26 9.14 -4.19
N GLN A 211 -14.99 9.83 -5.08
CA GLN A 211 -16.46 10.01 -5.10
C GLN A 211 -17.09 10.69 -3.88
N GLU A 212 -16.40 10.82 -2.75
CA GLU A 212 -16.96 11.31 -1.49
C GLU A 212 -16.11 12.36 -0.77
N VAL A 213 -14.95 12.72 -1.33
CA VAL A 213 -13.99 13.59 -0.65
C VAL A 213 -13.83 14.91 -1.40
N ALA A 214 -14.00 16.02 -0.69
CA ALA A 214 -13.61 17.34 -1.16
C ALA A 214 -12.14 17.63 -0.82
N VAL A 215 -11.44 18.32 -1.72
CA VAL A 215 -10.04 18.72 -1.55
C VAL A 215 -9.98 20.22 -1.36
N ALA A 216 -9.61 20.67 -0.16
CA ALA A 216 -9.41 22.09 0.15
C ALA A 216 -7.95 22.46 -0.02
N ARG A 217 -7.68 23.58 -0.71
CA ARG A 217 -6.33 24.09 -0.99
C ARG A 217 -6.27 25.58 -0.65
N TRP A 218 -5.20 26.04 0.00
CA TRP A 218 -5.00 27.47 0.29
C TRP A 218 -3.53 27.86 0.35
N ARG A 219 -3.21 29.05 -0.15
CA ARG A 219 -1.84 29.58 -0.14
C ARG A 219 -1.38 29.89 1.29
N CYS A 220 -0.17 29.45 1.63
CA CYS A 220 0.56 29.88 2.83
C CYS A 220 1.63 30.94 2.54
N GLY A 221 1.85 31.28 1.27
CA GLY A 221 2.85 32.24 0.81
C GLY A 221 2.91 32.28 -0.73
N ALA A 222 3.92 32.94 -1.28
CA ALA A 222 4.05 33.12 -2.74
C ALA A 222 4.33 31.81 -3.50
N ALA A 223 4.98 30.83 -2.85
CA ALA A 223 5.41 29.59 -3.47
C ALA A 223 4.96 28.34 -2.69
N CYS A 224 4.00 28.47 -1.78
CA CYS A 224 3.54 27.35 -0.96
C CYS A 224 2.02 27.30 -0.82
N GLU A 225 1.53 26.08 -0.68
CA GLU A 225 0.13 25.75 -0.53
C GLU A 225 -0.05 24.72 0.59
N ASN A 226 -1.05 24.94 1.43
CA ASN A 226 -1.55 23.97 2.38
C ASN A 226 -2.81 23.32 1.81
N TRP A 227 -3.11 22.12 2.30
CA TRP A 227 -4.27 21.38 1.86
C TRP A 227 -4.86 20.55 2.99
N ALA A 228 -6.10 20.13 2.79
CA ALA A 228 -6.82 19.21 3.67
C ALA A 228 -7.91 18.49 2.86
N LEU A 229 -8.38 17.38 3.39
CA LEU A 229 -9.53 16.66 2.84
C LEU A 229 -10.74 16.83 3.74
N VAL A 230 -11.92 16.90 3.14
CA VAL A 230 -13.19 16.80 3.85
C VAL A 230 -13.91 15.57 3.31
N ASP A 231 -14.09 14.57 4.16
CA ASP A 231 -14.99 13.46 3.85
C ASP A 231 -16.42 13.98 3.94
N LEU A 232 -17.12 14.01 2.80
CA LEU A 232 -18.47 14.56 2.71
C LEU A 232 -19.52 13.60 3.27
N ALA A 233 -19.21 12.32 3.49
CA ALA A 233 -20.15 11.38 4.12
C ALA A 233 -20.25 11.61 5.65
N SER A 234 -19.14 11.93 6.30
CA SER A 234 -19.07 12.14 7.75
C SER A 234 -18.94 13.60 8.18
N GLY A 235 -18.40 14.47 7.32
CA GLY A 235 -17.94 15.82 7.66
C GLY A 235 -16.52 15.82 8.23
N TYR A 236 -15.87 14.67 8.39
CA TYR A 236 -14.54 14.57 8.98
C TYR A 236 -13.50 15.33 8.15
N ILE A 237 -12.63 16.07 8.84
CA ILE A 237 -11.56 16.85 8.24
C ILE A 237 -10.24 16.12 8.48
N TYR A 238 -9.61 15.69 7.39
CA TYR A 238 -8.27 15.13 7.44
C TYR A 238 -7.25 16.23 7.15
N PHE A 239 -6.35 16.46 8.10
CA PHE A 239 -5.16 17.27 7.90
C PHE A 239 -3.96 16.33 7.68
N PRO A 240 -3.17 16.55 6.62
CA PRO A 240 -1.93 15.80 6.43
C PRO A 240 -0.95 16.00 7.59
N GLU A 241 -0.15 14.98 7.86
CA GLU A 241 0.96 15.06 8.80
C GLU A 241 2.22 15.65 8.13
N ALA A 242 3.13 16.17 8.96
CA ALA A 242 4.43 16.59 8.47
C ALA A 242 5.17 15.38 7.84
N PRO A 243 5.92 15.56 6.74
CA PRO A 243 6.27 16.84 6.13
C PRO A 243 5.37 17.20 4.91
N TRP A 244 4.16 16.65 4.83
CA TRP A 244 3.24 16.81 3.70
C TRP A 244 2.16 17.88 3.92
N THR A 245 2.22 18.58 5.06
CA THR A 245 1.31 19.69 5.41
C THR A 245 1.34 20.85 4.43
N THR A 246 2.52 21.13 3.91
CA THR A 246 2.79 22.27 3.04
C THR A 246 3.54 21.79 1.82
N LEU A 247 2.99 22.07 0.65
CA LEU A 247 3.56 21.72 -0.63
C LEU A 247 4.04 22.97 -1.36
N ARG A 248 5.02 22.81 -2.23
CA ARG A 248 5.43 23.91 -3.11
C ARG A 248 4.38 24.07 -4.19
N ALA A 249 3.89 25.29 -4.38
CA ALA A 249 2.83 25.56 -5.36
C ALA A 249 3.34 25.55 -6.82
N THR A 250 4.66 25.53 -7.03
CA THR A 250 5.27 25.59 -8.37
C THR A 250 6.34 24.52 -8.53
N PHE A 251 6.24 23.76 -9.62
CA PHE A 251 7.21 22.76 -10.05
C PHE A 251 7.97 23.23 -11.30
N PRO A 252 9.16 22.67 -11.58
CA PRO A 252 9.94 22.98 -12.80
C PRO A 252 9.27 22.52 -14.11
N CYS A 253 8.23 21.69 -14.02
CA CYS A 253 7.36 21.25 -15.11
C CYS A 253 5.90 21.48 -14.74
N ASP A 254 5.03 21.39 -15.75
CA ASP A 254 3.58 21.56 -15.61
C ASP A 254 2.96 20.34 -14.90
N VAL A 255 3.09 20.32 -13.57
CA VAL A 255 2.47 19.33 -12.71
C VAL A 255 1.86 20.02 -11.49
N GLU A 256 0.72 19.49 -11.05
CA GLU A 256 0.11 19.90 -9.80
C GLU A 256 0.86 19.25 -8.61
N PRO A 257 1.07 19.97 -7.49
CA PRO A 257 1.63 19.38 -6.26
C PRO A 257 0.78 18.25 -5.69
N ILE A 258 -0.51 18.20 -6.03
CA ILE A 258 -1.50 17.23 -5.56
C ILE A 258 -2.24 16.70 -6.78
N GLU A 259 -2.05 15.42 -7.11
CA GLU A 259 -2.80 14.74 -8.16
C GLU A 259 -3.86 13.80 -7.53
N TYR A 260 -5.10 13.90 -7.99
CA TYR A 260 -6.20 13.01 -7.59
C TYR A 260 -7.24 12.93 -8.71
N ARG A 261 -8.14 11.95 -8.60
CA ARG A 261 -9.29 11.81 -9.50
C ARG A 261 -10.56 11.47 -8.73
N LEU A 262 -11.70 11.91 -9.27
CA LEU A 262 -13.01 11.61 -8.69
C LEU A 262 -13.32 10.11 -8.69
N ASP A 263 -12.87 9.39 -9.72
CA ASP A 263 -13.11 7.96 -9.93
C ASP A 263 -12.00 7.06 -9.37
N SER A 264 -11.07 7.62 -8.58
CA SER A 264 -9.97 6.85 -8.01
C SER A 264 -9.76 7.11 -6.52
N ARG A 265 -9.30 6.07 -5.83
CA ARG A 265 -8.89 6.09 -4.43
C ARG A 265 -7.43 6.48 -4.24
N LEU A 266 -6.67 6.72 -5.32
CA LEU A 266 -5.30 7.21 -5.20
C LEU A 266 -5.26 8.73 -5.06
N LEU A 267 -4.35 9.18 -4.19
CA LEU A 267 -3.92 10.56 -4.07
C LEU A 267 -2.40 10.58 -4.15
N ARG A 268 -1.82 11.48 -4.96
CA ARG A 268 -0.37 11.65 -5.05
C ARG A 268 0.01 13.05 -4.62
N LEU A 269 1.01 13.14 -3.75
CA LEU A 269 1.59 14.40 -3.32
C LEU A 269 3.03 14.47 -3.79
N HIS A 270 3.39 15.59 -4.41
CA HIS A 270 4.74 15.84 -4.92
C HIS A 270 5.43 16.91 -4.07
N ARG A 271 6.70 16.71 -3.77
CA ARG A 271 7.55 17.68 -3.07
C ARG A 271 8.94 17.74 -3.70
N LEU A 272 9.49 18.94 -3.86
CA LEU A 272 10.89 19.12 -4.24
C LEU A 272 11.82 18.92 -3.03
N ASP A 273 12.89 18.16 -3.25
CA ASP A 273 13.88 17.81 -2.22
C ASP A 273 15.28 17.73 -2.85
N ALA A 274 16.12 18.76 -2.62
CA ALA A 274 17.52 18.81 -3.02
C ALA A 274 17.82 18.31 -4.47
N GLY A 275 17.06 18.81 -5.46
CA GLY A 275 17.23 18.42 -6.87
C GLY A 275 16.42 17.20 -7.32
N ASN A 276 15.64 16.61 -6.41
CA ASN A 276 14.73 15.50 -6.66
C ASN A 276 13.27 15.93 -6.44
N VAL A 277 12.35 15.13 -6.97
CA VAL A 277 10.93 15.13 -6.65
C VAL A 277 10.67 13.87 -5.83
N ARG A 278 10.27 14.07 -4.58
CA ARG A 278 9.75 13.02 -3.70
C ARG A 278 8.23 12.97 -3.86
N THR A 279 7.68 11.78 -4.05
CA THR A 279 6.26 11.59 -4.23
C THR A 279 5.72 10.55 -3.29
N GLN A 280 4.75 10.96 -2.50
CA GLN A 280 3.99 10.08 -1.65
C GLN A 280 2.65 9.81 -2.31
N THR A 281 2.44 8.55 -2.67
CA THR A 281 1.13 8.03 -3.04
C THR A 281 0.42 7.58 -1.78
N TYR A 282 -0.84 7.96 -1.64
CA TYR A 282 -1.76 7.50 -0.61
C TYR A 282 -2.91 6.76 -1.24
N LEU A 283 -3.51 5.88 -0.45
CA LEU A 283 -4.76 5.20 -0.78
C LEU A 283 -5.83 5.65 0.23
N TRP A 284 -6.96 6.13 -0.26
CA TRP A 284 -8.13 6.42 0.57
C TRP A 284 -8.90 5.14 0.89
N SER A 285 -9.24 4.99 2.17
CA SER A 285 -10.19 4.01 2.68
C SER A 285 -11.51 4.71 2.97
N ASN A 286 -12.54 4.43 2.17
CA ASN A 286 -13.89 4.94 2.41
C ASN A 286 -14.46 4.42 3.74
N GLU A 287 -14.08 3.21 4.14
CA GLU A 287 -14.55 2.58 5.38
C GLU A 287 -13.94 3.23 6.62
N ASP A 288 -12.63 3.47 6.59
CA ASP A 288 -11.93 4.03 7.76
C ASP A 288 -11.87 5.57 7.71
N HIS A 289 -12.37 6.20 6.64
CA HIS A 289 -12.32 7.65 6.39
C HIS A 289 -10.90 8.22 6.52
N ALA A 290 -9.91 7.49 5.99
CA ALA A 290 -8.50 7.75 6.24
C ALA A 290 -7.64 7.61 4.96
N LEU A 291 -6.59 8.41 4.88
CA LEU A 291 -5.49 8.22 3.94
C LEU A 291 -4.43 7.31 4.56
N THR A 292 -4.09 6.23 3.87
CA THR A 292 -2.96 5.37 4.24
C THR A 292 -1.82 5.59 3.25
N PRO A 293 -0.58 5.87 3.72
CA PRO A 293 0.59 5.89 2.86
C PRO A 293 0.69 4.58 2.06
N PHE A 294 0.78 4.69 0.75
CA PHE A 294 0.73 3.55 -0.17
C PHE A 294 2.13 3.22 -0.71
N VAL A 295 2.75 4.18 -1.39
CA VAL A 295 4.08 4.04 -2.00
C VAL A 295 4.79 5.39 -1.93
N GLU A 296 6.08 5.40 -1.62
CA GLU A 296 6.93 6.57 -1.76
C GLU A 296 7.97 6.36 -2.87
N GLY A 297 8.10 7.34 -3.76
CA GLY A 297 9.10 7.36 -4.83
C GLY A 297 9.97 8.62 -4.76
N VAL A 298 11.22 8.52 -5.20
CA VAL A 298 12.12 9.67 -5.36
C VAL A 298 12.74 9.59 -6.74
N ALA A 299 12.64 10.68 -7.51
CA ALA A 299 13.24 10.78 -8.83
C ALA A 299 13.97 12.11 -8.99
N PRO A 300 15.07 12.18 -9.76
CA PRO A 300 15.65 13.45 -10.19
C PRO A 300 14.58 14.32 -10.89
N ILE A 301 14.63 15.64 -10.71
CA ILE A 301 13.65 16.57 -11.32
C ILE A 301 13.52 16.36 -12.83
N ALA A 302 14.64 16.16 -13.53
CA ALA A 302 14.64 15.97 -14.98
C ALA A 302 13.83 14.72 -15.40
N ASP A 303 14.07 13.59 -14.72
CA ASP A 303 13.39 12.32 -15.01
C ASP A 303 11.90 12.40 -14.66
N PHE A 304 11.57 13.00 -13.51
CA PHE A 304 10.19 13.26 -13.11
C PHE A 304 9.44 14.09 -14.15
N CYS A 305 10.05 15.17 -14.62
CA CYS A 305 9.42 16.06 -15.60
C CYS A 305 9.29 15.40 -16.98
N ALA A 306 10.29 14.63 -17.41
CA ALA A 306 10.24 13.90 -18.69
C ALA A 306 9.07 12.91 -18.73
N ALA A 307 8.86 12.15 -17.65
CA ALA A 307 7.79 11.16 -17.62
C ALA A 307 6.41 11.74 -17.28
N THR A 308 6.33 12.89 -16.60
CA THR A 308 5.06 13.64 -16.52
C THR A 308 4.63 14.15 -17.90
N ALA A 309 5.56 14.66 -18.70
CA ALA A 309 5.26 15.14 -20.05
C ALA A 309 4.73 14.03 -20.98
N GLN A 310 5.22 12.79 -20.81
CA GLN A 310 4.72 11.63 -21.56
C GLN A 310 3.25 11.31 -21.25
N ARG A 311 2.79 11.55 -20.01
CA ARG A 311 1.40 11.30 -19.59
C ARG A 311 0.41 12.32 -20.15
N SER A 312 0.80 13.58 -20.24
CA SER A 312 -0.10 14.65 -20.73
C SER A 312 -0.41 14.53 -22.22
N GLY A 313 0.28 13.66 -22.95
CA GLY A 313 0.03 13.34 -24.35
C GLY A 313 -0.91 12.15 -24.58
N GLU A 314 -1.31 11.42 -23.52
CA GLU A 314 -2.34 10.37 -23.56
C GLU A 314 -3.74 10.94 -23.28
#